data_AF-A0A497AYS4-F1
#
_entry.id   AF-A0A497AYS4-F1
#
_cell.length_a   1.000
_cell.length_b   1.000
_cell.length_c   1.000
_cell.angle_alpha   90.00
_cell.angle_beta   90.00
_cell.angle_gamma   90.00
#
_symmetry.space_group_name_H-M   'P 1'
#
loop_
_entity.id
_entity.type
_entity.pdbx_description
1 polymer ?
#
loop_
_entity_poly.entity_id
_entity_poly.type
_entity_poly.pdbx_seq_one_letter_code
_entity_poly.pdbx_strand_id
1 'polypeptide(L)'
;MTESTRTTSSIQQALEETFDDARWLAVLRRLQFTGVADRGQLLALPGLTRDKFSTLLDSCEMLAPGGILTVAPIDVHQPGVPGRPSTVYKLGKLGAALLRANGHPAAHVCGLTTETQIAHARAVLDVRLAAMETGLVVQTEKTLPYTANGEERVLRPDNLITLPGGARALFEVEQSADLTLLRRIRDTVRRKATFFRAPEAVTVSSTVRVLIDLPHGRTWDETVSTWERATAIVAEEQSGDLGFRIVAAPLRTFLKRPDWGEPPDDARWESLFDPAQTTSFEPSPSNQKQERAVTKKQSQLPRALRRLSARDDLLIMRAFWQDLHERGPDLMYAHDRPPADPVFFDVMGIIYAASHPPDASSWERALHSHVSLYLLRSYLQMHQCLRQALSKAVARGNSSMRWSTPAITHRMQVVADTFLRYHGLRSGGALRVHILGPWGRDDGRGDFGIRVHIEPETLMGEEDGVVPTREEVAFAEQALSWVLFALFAYAGDIGVKHARFW
;
A
#
# COMPACT_ATOMS: atom_id res chain seq x y z
N MET A 1 36.97 -24.91 -20.47
CA MET A 1 37.65 -23.64 -20.13
C MET A 1 37.28 -23.32 -18.70
N THR A 2 38.27 -23.34 -17.82
CA THR A 2 38.14 -23.19 -16.38
C THR A 2 37.85 -21.74 -16.02
N GLU A 3 36.63 -21.46 -15.57
CA GLU A 3 36.23 -20.21 -14.93
C GLU A 3 37.01 -20.07 -13.62
N SER A 4 38.19 -19.47 -13.70
CA SER A 4 38.98 -19.12 -12.52
C SER A 4 38.26 -17.97 -11.82
N THR A 5 37.60 -18.26 -10.70
CA THR A 5 37.01 -17.26 -9.82
C THR A 5 38.13 -16.35 -9.30
N ARG A 6 38.37 -15.23 -10.00
CA ARG A 6 39.33 -14.21 -9.56
C ARG A 6 38.88 -13.68 -8.21
N THR A 7 39.81 -13.63 -7.26
CA THR A 7 39.56 -13.09 -5.91
C THR A 7 39.41 -11.57 -5.99
N THR A 8 38.71 -10.96 -5.03
CA THR A 8 38.53 -9.49 -4.98
C THR A 8 39.87 -8.73 -5.04
N SER A 9 40.91 -9.29 -4.41
CA SER A 9 42.28 -8.73 -4.44
C SER A 9 42.88 -8.73 -5.85
N SER A 10 42.74 -9.81 -6.62
CA SER A 10 43.30 -9.86 -7.98
C SER A 10 42.54 -8.97 -8.96
N ILE A 11 41.23 -8.79 -8.76
CA ILE A 11 40.44 -7.83 -9.54
C ILE A 11 40.84 -6.39 -9.21
N GLN A 12 41.04 -6.06 -7.93
CA GLN A 12 41.48 -4.74 -7.50
C GLN A 12 42.84 -4.39 -8.13
N GLN A 13 43.82 -5.30 -8.01
CA GLN A 13 45.15 -5.10 -8.59
C GLN A 13 45.07 -4.85 -10.10
N ALA A 14 44.27 -5.64 -10.84
CA ALA A 14 44.10 -5.44 -12.27
C ALA A 14 43.49 -4.07 -12.62
N LEU A 15 42.54 -3.57 -11.82
CA LEU A 15 41.94 -2.25 -12.00
C LEU A 15 42.92 -1.12 -11.67
N GLU A 16 43.75 -1.28 -10.64
CA GLU A 16 44.79 -0.30 -10.27
C GLU A 16 45.92 -0.23 -11.30
N GLU A 17 46.33 -1.36 -11.87
CA GLU A 17 47.33 -1.43 -12.95
C GLU A 17 46.80 -0.82 -14.26
N THR A 18 45.50 -0.97 -14.54
CA THR A 18 44.88 -0.45 -15.78
C THR A 18 44.52 1.04 -15.67
N PHE A 19 44.16 1.51 -14.47
CA PHE A 19 43.64 2.85 -14.25
C PHE A 19 44.36 3.55 -13.09
N ASP A 20 45.47 4.20 -13.41
CA ASP A 20 46.35 4.95 -12.50
C ASP A 20 45.65 6.14 -11.78
N ASP A 21 44.58 6.68 -12.38
CA ASP A 21 43.79 7.79 -11.84
C ASP A 21 42.67 7.38 -10.88
N ALA A 22 42.61 6.11 -10.49
CA ALA A 22 41.60 5.56 -9.58
C ALA A 22 40.13 5.84 -10.00
N ARG A 23 39.87 6.08 -11.30
CA ARG A 23 38.52 6.38 -11.81
C ARG A 23 37.50 5.29 -11.52
N TRP A 24 37.95 4.03 -11.46
CA TRP A 24 37.10 2.88 -11.12
C TRP A 24 36.51 3.04 -9.72
N LEU A 25 37.34 3.46 -8.75
CA LEU A 25 36.93 3.66 -7.37
C LEU A 25 36.03 4.88 -7.24
N ALA A 26 36.29 5.95 -8.00
CA ALA A 26 35.42 7.13 -8.04
C ALA A 26 34.01 6.78 -8.56
N VAL A 27 33.91 5.95 -9.60
CA VAL A 27 32.63 5.42 -10.11
C VAL A 27 31.93 4.59 -9.04
N LEU A 28 32.59 3.61 -8.42
CA LEU A 28 31.96 2.78 -7.40
C LEU A 28 31.49 3.61 -6.18
N ARG A 29 32.28 4.58 -5.74
CA ARG A 29 31.92 5.49 -4.63
C ARG A 29 30.66 6.31 -4.95
N ARG A 30 30.39 6.63 -6.22
CA ARG A 30 29.15 7.31 -6.63
C ARG A 30 27.92 6.44 -6.37
N LEU A 31 28.00 5.14 -6.68
CA LEU A 31 26.91 4.19 -6.45
C LEU A 31 26.76 3.77 -4.98
N GLN A 32 27.75 4.01 -4.12
CA GLN A 32 27.74 3.46 -2.75
C GLN A 32 26.55 3.94 -1.90
N PHE A 33 25.95 5.08 -2.23
CA PHE A 33 24.94 5.74 -1.39
C PHE A 33 23.54 5.20 -1.63
N THR A 34 23.17 4.95 -2.88
CA THR A 34 21.80 4.49 -3.26
C THR A 34 21.83 3.16 -4.02
N GLY A 35 23.02 2.62 -4.28
CA GLY A 35 23.25 1.41 -5.06
C GLY A 35 23.11 1.61 -6.58
N VAL A 36 22.64 2.76 -7.05
CA VAL A 36 22.34 3.04 -8.45
C VAL A 36 22.87 4.40 -8.89
N ALA A 37 23.27 4.52 -10.15
CA ALA A 37 23.55 5.81 -10.79
C ALA A 37 23.25 5.70 -12.28
N ASP A 38 22.69 6.75 -12.88
CA ASP A 38 22.58 6.84 -14.32
C ASP A 38 23.90 7.29 -14.97
N ARG A 39 23.99 7.10 -16.28
CA ARG A 39 25.17 7.48 -17.06
C ARG A 39 25.54 8.96 -16.92
N GLY A 40 24.56 9.86 -16.83
CA GLY A 40 24.79 11.30 -16.66
C GLY A 40 25.42 11.61 -15.30
N GLN A 41 24.88 11.02 -14.23
CA GLN A 41 25.40 11.14 -12.86
C GLN A 41 26.82 10.60 -12.73
N LEU A 42 27.18 9.56 -13.48
CA LEU A 42 28.54 9.02 -13.54
C LEU A 42 29.48 9.94 -14.33
N LEU A 43 29.07 10.40 -15.51
CA LEU A 43 29.89 11.29 -16.35
C LEU A 43 30.05 12.70 -15.74
N ALA A 44 29.26 13.06 -14.73
CA ALA A 44 29.48 14.26 -13.92
C ALA A 44 30.69 14.14 -12.97
N LEU A 45 31.34 12.97 -12.87
CA LEU A 45 32.58 12.83 -12.12
C LEU A 45 33.72 13.64 -12.77
N PRO A 46 34.47 14.44 -12.00
CA PRO A 46 35.60 15.20 -12.54
C PRO A 46 36.60 14.31 -13.29
N GLY A 47 36.95 14.69 -14.51
CA GLY A 47 37.95 13.99 -15.33
C GLY A 47 37.49 12.69 -16.00
N LEU A 48 36.22 12.26 -15.81
CA LEU A 48 35.65 11.07 -16.42
C LEU A 48 34.95 11.43 -17.75
N THR A 49 35.63 11.22 -18.87
CA THR A 49 35.03 11.41 -20.21
C THR A 49 34.22 10.18 -20.62
N ARG A 50 33.40 10.35 -21.67
CA ARG A 50 32.60 9.26 -22.27
C ARG A 50 33.46 8.04 -22.63
N ASP A 51 34.61 8.28 -23.27
CA ASP A 51 35.49 7.21 -23.74
C ASP A 51 36.18 6.53 -22.58
N LYS A 52 36.68 7.30 -21.61
CA LYS A 52 37.27 6.79 -20.37
C LYS A 52 36.28 5.90 -19.59
N PHE A 53 35.01 6.28 -19.56
CA PHE A 53 33.96 5.50 -18.92
C PHE A 53 33.63 4.21 -19.71
N SER A 54 33.58 4.27 -21.05
CA SER A 54 33.38 3.08 -21.89
C SER A 54 34.50 2.06 -21.69
N THR A 55 35.76 2.51 -21.74
CA THR A 55 36.92 1.64 -21.50
C THR A 55 36.87 1.01 -20.10
N LEU A 56 36.45 1.78 -19.09
CA LEU A 56 36.27 1.25 -17.74
C LEU A 56 35.19 0.15 -17.71
N LEU A 57 34.04 0.37 -18.35
CA LEU A 57 32.98 -0.63 -18.41
C LEU A 57 33.44 -1.91 -19.12
N ASP A 58 34.14 -1.78 -20.25
CA ASP A 58 34.68 -2.92 -20.99
C ASP A 58 35.68 -3.72 -20.13
N SER A 59 36.57 -3.02 -19.41
CA SER A 59 37.48 -3.65 -18.44
C SER A 59 36.73 -4.34 -17.30
N CYS A 60 35.70 -3.70 -16.72
CA CYS A 60 34.90 -4.32 -15.67
C CYS A 60 34.22 -5.61 -16.16
N GLU A 61 33.66 -5.59 -17.37
CA GLU A 61 32.99 -6.74 -17.98
C GLU A 61 33.98 -7.86 -18.30
N MET A 62 35.18 -7.55 -18.80
CA MET A 62 36.22 -8.56 -19.04
C MET A 62 36.76 -9.18 -17.74
N LEU A 63 36.89 -8.40 -16.67
CA LEU A 63 37.45 -8.87 -15.40
C LEU A 63 36.44 -9.67 -14.59
N ALA A 64 35.17 -9.26 -14.61
CA ALA A 64 34.10 -9.87 -13.84
C ALA A 64 32.72 -9.53 -14.45
N PRO A 65 32.26 -10.31 -15.45
CA PRO A 65 30.99 -10.09 -16.15
C PRO A 65 29.82 -9.91 -15.17
N GLY A 66 29.15 -8.75 -15.23
CA GLY A 66 28.05 -8.41 -14.30
C GLY A 66 28.40 -8.44 -12.80
N GLY A 67 29.68 -8.56 -12.44
CA GLY A 67 30.12 -8.69 -11.06
C GLY A 67 30.38 -7.36 -10.37
N ILE A 68 30.96 -6.39 -11.10
CA ILE A 68 31.38 -5.09 -10.57
C ILE A 68 30.26 -4.06 -10.71
N LEU A 69 29.77 -3.87 -11.95
CA LEU A 69 28.63 -3.05 -12.30
C LEU A 69 27.66 -3.91 -13.10
N THR A 70 26.36 -3.67 -12.93
CA THR A 70 25.32 -4.30 -13.75
C THR A 70 24.45 -3.22 -14.36
N VAL A 71 23.99 -3.43 -15.60
CA VAL A 71 23.01 -2.54 -16.21
C VAL A 71 21.62 -2.93 -15.69
N ALA A 72 20.83 -1.95 -15.26
CA ALA A 72 19.44 -2.21 -14.90
C ALA A 72 18.67 -2.65 -16.16
N PRO A 73 17.90 -3.76 -16.11
CA PRO A 73 17.20 -4.28 -17.29
C PRO A 73 15.92 -3.48 -17.63
N ILE A 74 15.70 -2.35 -16.96
CA ILE A 74 14.49 -1.54 -17.04
C ILE A 74 14.88 -0.13 -17.49
N ASP A 75 14.14 0.38 -18.47
CA ASP A 75 14.26 1.75 -18.96
C ASP A 75 13.58 2.70 -17.97
N VAL A 76 14.38 3.39 -17.14
CA VAL A 76 13.87 4.29 -16.10
C VAL A 76 13.69 5.70 -16.63
N HIS A 77 12.45 6.08 -16.88
CA HIS A 77 12.12 7.40 -17.43
C HIS A 77 12.31 8.51 -16.38
N GLN A 78 12.57 9.73 -16.86
CA GLN A 78 12.60 10.93 -16.02
C GLN A 78 11.35 11.76 -16.33
N PRO A 79 10.45 11.97 -15.35
CA PRO A 79 9.26 12.79 -15.57
C PRO A 79 9.62 14.20 -16.05
N GLY A 80 8.97 14.63 -17.13
CA GLY A 80 9.17 15.95 -17.73
C GLY A 80 10.45 16.12 -18.57
N VAL A 81 11.25 15.07 -18.78
CA VAL A 81 12.44 15.10 -19.66
C VAL A 81 12.12 14.36 -20.96
N PRO A 82 12.06 15.06 -22.11
CA PRO A 82 11.90 14.39 -23.40
C PRO A 82 13.19 13.66 -23.79
N GLY A 83 13.06 12.50 -24.42
CA GLY A 83 14.19 11.75 -24.97
C GLY A 83 14.26 10.30 -24.48
N ARG A 84 15.31 9.61 -24.92
CA ARG A 84 15.55 8.22 -24.52
C ARG A 84 16.00 8.17 -23.06
N PRO A 85 15.47 7.23 -22.25
CA PRO A 85 15.93 7.02 -20.88
C PRO A 85 17.45 6.74 -20.85
N SER A 86 18.11 7.32 -19.84
CA SER A 86 19.54 7.08 -19.63
C SER A 86 19.78 5.68 -19.08
N THR A 87 20.83 5.02 -19.55
CA THR A 87 21.27 3.73 -19.00
C THR A 87 21.57 3.89 -17.51
N VAL A 88 20.94 3.05 -16.69
CA VAL A 88 21.17 3.01 -15.24
C VAL A 88 22.09 1.85 -14.89
N TYR A 89 23.09 2.14 -14.07
CA TYR A 89 24.05 1.16 -13.56
C TYR A 89 23.76 0.90 -12.08
N LYS A 90 23.87 -0.38 -11.70
CA LYS A 90 23.71 -0.87 -10.33
C LYS A 90 25.03 -1.42 -9.81
N LEU A 91 25.25 -1.26 -8.51
CA LEU A 91 26.41 -1.80 -7.82
C LEU A 91 26.31 -3.34 -7.71
N GLY A 92 27.25 -4.06 -8.32
CA GLY A 92 27.32 -5.51 -8.29
C GLY A 92 27.97 -6.07 -7.01
N LYS A 93 27.91 -7.40 -6.83
CA LYS A 93 28.43 -8.08 -5.64
C LYS A 93 29.94 -7.86 -5.44
N LEU A 94 30.73 -7.95 -6.52
CA LEU A 94 32.17 -7.70 -6.47
C LEU A 94 32.46 -6.20 -6.35
N GLY A 95 31.66 -5.32 -6.97
CA GLY A 95 31.77 -3.87 -6.80
C GLY A 95 31.62 -3.45 -5.34
N ALA A 96 30.61 -4.00 -4.64
CA ALA A 96 30.44 -3.79 -3.22
C ALA A 96 31.61 -4.34 -2.38
N ALA A 97 32.16 -5.50 -2.75
CA ALA A 97 33.33 -6.05 -2.08
C ALA A 97 34.59 -5.18 -2.27
N LEU A 98 34.81 -4.64 -3.47
CA LEU A 98 35.88 -3.69 -3.77
C LEU A 98 35.75 -2.42 -2.93
N LEU A 99 34.53 -1.87 -2.79
CA LEU A 99 34.27 -0.73 -1.92
C LEU A 99 34.61 -1.02 -0.45
N ARG A 100 34.22 -2.20 0.06
CA ARG A 100 34.58 -2.61 1.43
C ARG A 100 36.09 -2.71 1.64
N ALA A 101 36.81 -3.28 0.67
CA ALA A 101 38.27 -3.33 0.70
C ALA A 101 38.92 -1.93 0.68
N ASN A 102 38.22 -0.92 0.16
CA ASN A 102 38.69 0.45 -0.01
C ASN A 102 38.08 1.44 1.00
N GLY A 103 37.76 0.95 2.22
CA GLY A 103 37.37 1.78 3.35
C GLY A 103 35.86 2.08 3.48
N HIS A 104 35.00 1.39 2.73
CA HIS A 104 33.54 1.56 2.81
C HIS A 104 32.86 0.29 3.34
N PRO A 105 32.96 -0.02 4.65
CA PRO A 105 32.52 -1.31 5.21
C PRO A 105 31.02 -1.59 5.06
N ALA A 106 30.19 -0.54 4.98
CA ALA A 106 28.75 -0.65 4.81
C ALA A 106 28.28 -0.86 3.35
N ALA A 107 29.21 -0.89 2.38
CA ALA A 107 28.86 -1.09 0.98
C ALA A 107 28.26 -2.48 0.76
N HIS A 108 27.13 -2.52 0.04
CA HIS A 108 26.36 -3.74 -0.24
C HIS A 108 25.90 -3.76 -1.70
N VAL A 109 25.55 -4.96 -2.19
CA VAL A 109 25.03 -5.13 -3.56
C VAL A 109 23.68 -4.43 -3.69
N CYS A 110 23.41 -3.82 -4.84
CA CYS A 110 22.14 -3.14 -5.08
C CYS A 110 20.99 -4.15 -5.27
N GLY A 111 20.11 -4.23 -4.28
CA GLY A 111 18.93 -5.10 -4.27
C GLY A 111 17.68 -4.55 -4.96
N LEU A 112 17.72 -3.33 -5.52
CA LEU A 112 16.54 -2.70 -6.13
C LEU A 112 16.15 -3.37 -7.44
N THR A 113 14.89 -3.75 -7.62
CA THR A 113 14.43 -4.51 -8.78
C THR A 113 13.34 -3.82 -9.59
N THR A 114 12.59 -2.88 -9.00
CA THR A 114 11.47 -2.22 -9.68
C THR A 114 11.85 -0.86 -10.26
N GLU A 115 11.14 -0.42 -11.29
CA GLU A 115 11.34 0.90 -11.90
C GLU A 115 11.22 2.03 -10.86
N THR A 116 10.15 2.01 -10.05
CA THR A 116 9.89 3.03 -9.03
C THR A 116 11.00 3.11 -7.99
N GLN A 117 11.53 1.96 -7.54
CA GLN A 117 12.64 1.92 -6.58
C GLN A 117 13.91 2.53 -7.17
N ILE A 118 14.24 2.18 -8.42
CA ILE A 118 15.44 2.67 -9.11
C ILE A 118 15.29 4.17 -9.42
N ALA A 119 14.10 4.63 -9.85
CA ALA A 119 13.79 6.03 -10.10
C ALA A 119 13.95 6.88 -8.83
N HIS A 120 13.36 6.43 -7.72
CA HIS A 120 13.50 7.08 -6.42
C HIS A 120 14.97 7.13 -5.96
N ALA A 121 15.69 6.01 -5.99
CA ALA A 121 17.10 5.95 -5.60
C ALA A 121 18.01 6.85 -6.47
N ARG A 122 17.71 6.98 -7.76
CA ARG A 122 18.38 7.94 -8.67
C ARG A 122 18.08 9.39 -8.28
N ALA A 123 16.83 9.72 -7.98
CA ALA A 123 16.41 11.05 -7.57
C ALA A 123 16.99 11.46 -6.20
N VAL A 124 17.09 10.52 -5.24
CA VAL A 124 17.80 10.71 -3.97
C VAL A 124 19.28 11.03 -4.21
N LEU A 125 19.92 10.36 -5.17
CA LEU A 125 21.29 10.66 -5.56
C LEU A 125 21.41 12.05 -6.21
N ASP A 126 20.48 12.47 -7.07
CA ASP A 126 20.50 13.82 -7.66
C ASP A 126 20.57 14.92 -6.58
N VAL A 127 19.74 14.81 -5.53
CA VAL A 127 19.74 15.77 -4.40
C VAL A 127 21.08 15.76 -3.66
N ARG A 128 21.64 14.56 -3.41
CA ARG A 128 22.96 14.41 -2.79
C ARG A 128 24.03 15.13 -3.61
N LEU A 129 24.04 14.93 -4.92
CA LEU A 129 25.03 15.52 -5.81
C LEU A 129 24.92 17.04 -5.86
N ALA A 130 23.71 17.58 -5.95
CA ALA A 130 23.48 19.03 -5.90
C ALA A 130 24.00 19.64 -4.58
N ALA A 131 23.82 18.95 -3.44
CA ALA A 131 24.36 19.40 -2.17
C ALA A 131 25.90 19.38 -2.15
N MET A 132 26.51 18.30 -2.64
CA MET A 132 27.97 18.17 -2.72
C MET A 132 28.62 19.20 -3.65
N GLU A 133 27.97 19.51 -4.78
CA GLU A 133 28.44 20.54 -5.72
C GLU A 133 28.50 21.94 -5.11
N THR A 134 27.66 22.20 -4.10
CA THR A 134 27.67 23.45 -3.32
C THR A 134 28.53 23.39 -2.06
N GLY A 135 29.29 22.30 -1.88
CA GLY A 135 30.20 22.12 -0.74
C GLY A 135 29.51 21.73 0.58
N LEU A 136 28.22 21.35 0.53
CA LEU A 136 27.47 20.97 1.72
C LEU A 136 27.76 19.52 2.15
N VAL A 137 27.69 19.28 3.46
CA VAL A 137 27.83 17.94 4.02
C VAL A 137 26.47 17.23 3.94
N VAL A 138 26.45 16.04 3.34
CA VAL A 138 25.23 15.26 3.14
C VAL A 138 25.37 13.82 3.63
N GLN A 139 24.41 13.40 4.44
CA GLN A 139 24.22 12.03 4.91
C GLN A 139 22.97 11.46 4.26
N THR A 140 23.14 10.46 3.38
CA THR A 140 22.04 9.84 2.62
C THR A 140 21.59 8.56 3.33
N GLU A 141 20.28 8.38 3.49
CA GLU A 141 19.64 7.24 4.15
C GLU A 141 20.20 6.88 5.55
N LYS A 142 20.79 7.84 6.24
CA LYS A 142 21.38 7.62 7.57
C LYS A 142 20.29 7.69 8.64
N THR A 143 20.29 6.72 9.54
CA THR A 143 19.36 6.66 10.68
C THR A 143 19.68 7.73 11.72
N LEU A 144 18.62 8.38 12.22
CA LEU A 144 18.61 9.32 13.33
C LEU A 144 17.88 8.67 14.50
N PRO A 145 18.62 8.15 15.50
CA PRO A 145 17.99 7.63 16.71
C PRO A 145 17.39 8.79 17.52
N TYR A 146 16.26 8.53 18.17
CA TYR A 146 15.62 9.44 19.11
C TYR A 146 14.79 8.66 20.14
N THR A 147 14.59 9.22 21.33
CA THR A 147 13.71 8.64 22.33
C THR A 147 12.34 9.32 22.31
N ALA A 148 11.27 8.52 22.22
CA ALA A 148 9.90 9.02 22.34
C ALA A 148 9.10 8.13 23.29
N ASN A 149 8.44 8.73 24.28
CA ASN A 149 7.65 8.02 25.30
C ASN A 149 8.44 6.91 26.03
N GLY A 150 9.75 7.10 26.21
CA GLY A 150 10.63 6.10 26.85
C GLY A 150 11.08 4.96 25.94
N GLU A 151 10.70 4.95 24.65
CA GLU A 151 11.13 3.95 23.67
C GLU A 151 12.20 4.52 22.72
N GLU A 152 13.20 3.71 22.38
CA GLU A 152 14.14 4.03 21.32
C GLU A 152 13.48 3.87 19.94
N ARG A 153 13.54 4.93 19.15
CA ARG A 153 12.99 4.98 17.79
C ARG A 153 14.01 5.55 16.83
N VAL A 154 13.74 5.38 15.53
CA VAL A 154 14.64 5.83 14.46
C VAL A 154 13.87 6.56 13.38
N LEU A 155 14.39 7.70 12.93
CA LEU A 155 13.98 8.40 11.72
C LEU A 155 15.05 8.22 10.64
N ARG A 156 14.66 7.84 9.42
CA ARG A 156 15.59 7.71 8.29
C ARG A 156 15.15 8.62 7.15
N PRO A 157 15.69 9.84 7.03
CA PRO A 157 15.44 10.69 5.87
C PRO A 157 16.22 10.18 4.65
N ASP A 158 15.74 10.51 3.45
CA ASP A 158 16.46 10.22 2.21
C ASP A 158 17.79 10.97 2.17
N ASN A 159 17.78 12.27 2.44
CA ASN A 159 18.99 13.07 2.60
C ASN A 159 18.90 13.99 3.83
N LEU A 160 19.97 14.00 4.62
CA LEU A 160 20.17 14.92 5.72
C LEU A 160 21.37 15.81 5.42
N ILE A 161 21.11 17.10 5.22
CA ILE A 161 22.08 18.05 4.69
C ILE A 161 22.40 19.08 5.76
N THR A 162 23.68 19.29 6.06
CA THR A 162 24.12 20.40 6.89
C THR A 162 24.13 21.67 6.05
N LEU A 163 23.20 22.58 6.34
CA LEU A 163 23.04 23.86 5.65
C LEU A 163 24.20 24.83 6.00
N PRO A 164 24.41 25.91 5.21
CA PRO A 164 25.48 26.88 5.48
C PRO A 164 25.46 27.48 6.90
N GLY A 165 24.27 27.61 7.50
CA GLY A 165 24.09 28.09 8.88
C GLY A 165 24.37 27.06 9.97
N GLY A 166 24.81 25.84 9.63
CA GLY A 166 25.11 24.76 10.57
C GLY A 166 23.92 23.88 10.97
N ALA A 167 22.67 24.32 10.72
CA ALA A 167 21.48 23.51 10.92
C ALA A 167 21.43 22.30 9.98
N ARG A 168 20.90 21.17 10.45
CA ARG A 168 20.72 19.98 9.62
C ARG A 168 19.29 19.95 9.06
N ALA A 169 19.13 19.88 7.75
CA ALA A 169 17.83 19.88 7.08
C ALA A 169 17.48 18.50 6.52
N LEU A 170 16.22 18.09 6.72
CA LEU A 170 15.66 16.87 6.15
C LEU A 170 15.13 17.14 4.74
N PHE A 171 15.60 16.33 3.79
CA PHE A 171 15.11 16.27 2.42
C PHE A 171 14.58 14.86 2.14
N GLU A 172 13.32 14.77 1.72
CA GLU A 172 12.66 13.55 1.26
C GLU A 172 12.39 13.67 -0.24
N VAL A 173 12.43 12.55 -0.95
CA VAL A 173 12.15 12.48 -2.39
C VAL A 173 10.89 11.67 -2.63
N GLU A 174 9.92 12.26 -3.30
CA GLU A 174 8.67 11.58 -3.67
C GLU A 174 8.60 11.39 -5.19
N GLN A 175 8.01 10.30 -5.65
CA GLN A 175 7.77 10.08 -7.09
C GLN A 175 6.37 10.57 -7.44
N SER A 176 5.35 9.80 -7.10
CA SER A 176 3.95 10.19 -7.26
C SER A 176 3.15 9.56 -6.14
N ALA A 177 2.24 10.32 -5.54
CA ALA A 177 1.33 9.80 -4.54
C ALA A 177 -0.12 9.91 -5.00
N ASP A 178 -0.85 8.82 -4.82
CA ASP A 178 -2.30 8.80 -4.87
C ASP A 178 -2.87 8.40 -3.50
N LEU A 179 -4.19 8.33 -3.40
CA LEU A 179 -4.87 8.00 -2.16
C LEU A 179 -4.53 6.60 -1.62
N THR A 180 -4.01 5.68 -2.44
CA THR A 180 -3.55 4.36 -1.95
C THR A 180 -2.31 4.48 -1.07
N LEU A 181 -1.50 5.53 -1.25
CA LEU A 181 -0.31 5.81 -0.45
C LEU A 181 -0.62 6.68 0.79
N LEU A 182 -1.85 7.14 0.98
CA LEU A 182 -2.24 8.03 2.08
C LEU A 182 -1.84 7.48 3.46
N ARG A 183 -2.13 6.19 3.73
CA ARG A 183 -1.76 5.54 5.01
C ARG A 183 -0.25 5.58 5.24
N ARG A 184 0.55 5.25 4.22
CA ARG A 184 2.02 5.25 4.29
C ARG A 184 2.59 6.66 4.52
N ILE A 185 2.02 7.66 3.83
CA ILE A 185 2.44 9.06 3.99
C ILE A 185 2.05 9.56 5.39
N ARG A 186 0.83 9.28 5.86
CA ARG A 186 0.38 9.59 7.22
C ARG A 186 1.32 9.01 8.28
N ASP A 187 1.69 7.74 8.17
CA ASP A 187 2.62 7.10 9.13
C ASP A 187 4.03 7.70 9.05
N THR A 188 4.43 8.24 7.89
CA THR A 188 5.68 8.97 7.71
C THR A 188 5.63 10.34 8.38
N VAL A 189 4.53 11.09 8.21
CA VAL A 189 4.30 12.37 8.90
C VAL A 189 4.20 12.17 10.42
N ARG A 190 3.49 11.13 10.89
CA ARG A 190 3.37 10.81 12.33
C ARG A 190 4.73 10.53 12.98
N ARG A 191 5.60 9.78 12.29
CA ARG A 191 6.98 9.54 12.77
C ARG A 191 7.79 10.83 12.86
N LYS A 192 7.64 11.73 11.89
CA LYS A 192 8.29 13.05 11.93
C LYS A 192 7.75 13.94 13.05
N ALA A 193 6.43 14.00 13.23
CA ALA A 193 5.80 14.74 14.34
C ALA A 193 6.30 14.24 15.71
N THR A 194 6.45 12.92 15.85
CA THR A 194 7.04 12.32 17.05
C THR A 194 8.50 12.73 17.23
N PHE A 195 9.31 12.67 16.17
CA PHE A 195 10.72 13.07 16.19
C PHE A 195 10.91 14.54 16.56
N PHE A 196 10.15 15.47 15.95
CA PHE A 196 10.31 16.91 16.18
C PHE A 196 9.90 17.39 17.57
N ARG A 197 9.26 16.52 18.36
CA ARG A 197 8.99 16.76 19.79
C ARG A 197 10.07 16.18 20.71
N ALA A 198 10.98 15.37 20.17
CA ALA A 198 12.07 14.78 20.93
C ALA A 198 13.25 15.78 21.06
N PRO A 199 14.02 15.73 22.17
CA PRO A 199 15.17 16.62 22.37
C PRO A 199 16.23 16.56 21.26
N GLU A 200 16.36 15.41 20.60
CA GLU A 200 17.34 15.16 19.53
C GLU A 200 17.07 16.00 18.27
N ALA A 201 15.84 16.51 18.09
CA ALA A 201 15.47 17.33 16.95
C ALA A 201 15.97 18.77 17.03
N VAL A 202 16.49 19.25 18.18
CA VAL A 202 16.91 20.66 18.37
C VAL A 202 17.95 21.14 17.35
N THR A 203 18.81 20.23 16.88
CA THR A 203 19.85 20.55 15.87
C THR A 203 19.38 20.39 14.42
N VAL A 204 18.13 19.96 14.23
CA VAL A 204 17.49 19.71 12.95
C VAL A 204 16.51 20.85 12.65
N SER A 205 16.57 21.38 11.44
CA SER A 205 15.59 22.35 10.95
C SER A 205 14.18 21.80 11.13
N SER A 206 13.29 22.61 11.71
CA SER A 206 11.87 22.32 11.81
C SER A 206 11.13 22.45 10.47
N THR A 207 11.84 22.58 9.33
CA THR A 207 11.25 22.52 7.99
C THR A 207 11.67 21.23 7.27
N VAL A 208 10.72 20.32 7.07
CA VAL A 208 10.86 19.12 6.24
C VAL A 208 10.62 19.49 4.78
N ARG A 209 11.59 19.21 3.91
CA ARG A 209 11.54 19.53 2.48
C ARG A 209 11.27 18.27 1.69
N VAL A 210 10.18 18.25 0.92
CA VAL A 210 9.80 17.14 0.04
C VAL A 210 10.04 17.55 -1.41
N LEU A 211 10.92 16.84 -2.11
CA LEU A 211 11.22 17.07 -3.52
C LEU A 211 10.47 16.02 -4.34
N ILE A 212 9.42 16.45 -5.03
CA ILE A 212 8.58 15.54 -5.83
C ILE A 212 9.15 15.50 -7.26
N ASP A 213 9.52 14.32 -7.78
CA ASP A 213 10.03 14.12 -9.14
C ASP A 213 8.90 14.12 -10.17
N LEU A 214 8.10 15.18 -10.18
CA LEU A 214 7.04 15.44 -11.15
C LEU A 214 7.11 16.90 -11.61
N PRO A 215 6.84 17.19 -12.90
CA PRO A 215 6.51 18.55 -13.30
C PRO A 215 5.15 18.96 -12.73
N HIS A 216 4.91 20.27 -12.60
CA HIS A 216 3.59 20.79 -12.26
C HIS A 216 2.53 20.29 -13.27
N GLY A 217 1.32 20.06 -12.77
CA GLY A 217 0.20 19.54 -13.52
C GLY A 217 -0.60 18.56 -12.66
N ARG A 218 -1.52 17.82 -13.29
CA ARG A 218 -2.50 17.01 -12.56
C ARG A 218 -1.91 16.02 -11.56
N THR A 219 -0.86 15.28 -11.93
CA THR A 219 -0.24 14.29 -11.03
C THR A 219 0.53 14.95 -9.89
N TRP A 220 1.08 16.16 -10.10
CA TRP A 220 1.63 16.99 -9.03
C TRP A 220 0.52 17.38 -8.04
N ASP A 221 -0.59 17.93 -8.54
CA ASP A 221 -1.71 18.37 -7.71
C ASP A 221 -2.32 17.21 -6.91
N GLU A 222 -2.45 16.02 -7.53
CA GLU A 222 -2.92 14.80 -6.86
C GLU A 222 -1.93 14.34 -5.75
N THR A 223 -0.62 14.46 -5.99
CA THR A 223 0.42 14.12 -5.01
C THR A 223 0.41 15.11 -3.84
N VAL A 224 0.41 16.42 -4.12
CA VAL A 224 0.34 17.48 -3.11
C VAL A 224 -0.92 17.33 -2.25
N SER A 225 -2.09 17.17 -2.87
CA SER A 225 -3.35 16.98 -2.14
C SER A 225 -3.34 15.75 -1.23
N THR A 226 -2.67 14.66 -1.65
CA THR A 226 -2.51 13.46 -0.81
C THR A 226 -1.63 13.74 0.41
N TRP A 227 -0.53 14.48 0.22
CA TRP A 227 0.34 14.91 1.31
C TRP A 227 -0.34 15.91 2.25
N GLU A 228 -1.08 16.88 1.74
CA GLU A 228 -1.86 17.84 2.53
C GLU A 228 -2.86 17.13 3.44
N ARG A 229 -3.62 16.17 2.89
CA ARG A 229 -4.56 15.36 3.68
C ARG A 229 -3.85 14.54 4.75
N ALA A 230 -2.76 13.86 4.40
CA ALA A 230 -1.99 13.08 5.38
C ALA A 230 -1.49 13.97 6.53
N THR A 231 -1.01 15.16 6.20
CA THR A 231 -0.49 16.14 7.16
C THR A 231 -1.61 16.70 8.04
N ALA A 232 -2.78 17.01 7.46
CA ALA A 232 -3.96 17.47 8.19
C ALA A 232 -4.44 16.43 9.21
N ILE A 233 -4.56 15.15 8.80
CA ILE A 233 -4.95 14.05 9.70
C ILE A 233 -3.99 13.95 10.90
N VAL A 234 -2.67 13.99 10.66
CA VAL A 234 -1.70 13.93 11.75
C VAL A 234 -1.75 15.20 12.60
N ALA A 235 -2.00 16.37 12.02
CA ALA A 235 -2.17 17.59 12.79
C ALA A 235 -3.38 17.49 13.74
N GLU A 236 -4.51 16.95 13.28
CA GLU A 236 -5.70 16.71 14.12
C GLU A 236 -5.42 15.73 15.27
N GLU A 237 -4.74 14.61 14.99
CA GLU A 237 -4.28 13.66 16.02
C GLU A 237 -3.42 14.35 17.10
N GLN A 238 -2.80 15.48 16.75
CA GLN A 238 -1.85 16.22 17.55
C GLN A 238 -2.39 17.58 18.03
N SER A 239 -3.71 17.77 18.05
CA SER A 239 -4.38 19.01 18.50
C SER A 239 -3.97 20.27 17.71
N GLY A 240 -3.67 20.11 16.41
CA GLY A 240 -3.38 21.18 15.46
C GLY A 240 -1.91 21.56 15.32
N ASP A 241 -1.00 21.03 16.16
CA ASP A 241 0.42 21.36 16.11
C ASP A 241 1.32 20.14 15.82
N LEU A 242 1.98 20.16 14.67
CA LEU A 242 2.92 19.12 14.24
C LEU A 242 4.32 19.27 14.85
N GLY A 243 4.68 20.46 15.35
CA GLY A 243 6.05 20.78 15.80
C GLY A 243 7.06 20.98 14.65
N PHE A 244 6.62 20.94 13.40
CA PHE A 244 7.43 21.22 12.22
C PHE A 244 6.56 21.70 11.04
N ARG A 245 7.19 22.37 10.08
CA ARG A 245 6.64 22.75 8.78
C ARG A 245 7.04 21.71 7.74
N ILE A 246 6.14 21.37 6.83
CA ILE A 246 6.43 20.50 5.69
C ILE A 246 6.10 21.21 4.39
N VAL A 247 7.06 21.22 3.46
CA VAL A 247 6.95 21.96 2.20
C VAL A 247 7.40 21.10 1.02
N ALA A 248 6.85 21.39 -0.17
CA ALA A 248 7.18 20.69 -1.40
C ALA A 248 7.71 21.62 -2.51
N ALA A 249 8.60 21.09 -3.35
CA ALA A 249 9.02 21.73 -4.60
C ALA A 249 9.31 20.67 -5.68
N PRO A 250 9.13 20.97 -6.98
CA PRO A 250 9.51 20.06 -8.05
C PRO A 250 11.01 19.80 -8.04
N LEU A 251 11.40 18.53 -8.00
CA LEU A 251 12.79 18.12 -7.94
C LEU A 251 13.62 18.76 -9.06
N ARG A 252 13.12 18.75 -10.30
CA ARG A 252 13.84 19.31 -11.46
C ARG A 252 14.01 20.82 -11.38
N THR A 253 13.02 21.53 -10.83
CA THR A 253 13.11 22.97 -10.59
C THR A 253 14.13 23.27 -9.50
N PHE A 254 14.13 22.47 -8.43
CA PHE A 254 15.10 22.55 -7.35
C PHE A 254 16.54 22.30 -7.85
N LEU A 255 16.79 21.22 -8.60
CA LEU A 255 18.14 20.89 -9.08
C LEU A 255 18.74 21.96 -9.99
N LYS A 256 17.93 22.68 -10.78
CA LYS A 256 18.41 23.78 -11.63
C LYS A 256 18.84 25.01 -10.85
N ARG A 257 18.22 25.26 -9.69
CA ARG A 257 18.52 26.39 -8.82
C ARG A 257 18.29 25.95 -7.37
N PRO A 258 19.22 25.23 -6.73
CA PRO A 258 18.97 24.71 -5.38
C PRO A 258 18.64 25.82 -4.38
N ASP A 259 17.77 25.52 -3.42
CA ASP A 259 17.49 26.39 -2.27
C ASP A 259 17.99 25.72 -1.00
N TRP A 260 19.11 26.23 -0.48
CA TRP A 260 19.73 25.77 0.76
C TRP A 260 19.47 26.71 1.95
N GLY A 261 18.51 27.63 1.81
CA GLY A 261 18.13 28.58 2.86
C GLY A 261 17.42 27.94 4.05
N GLU A 262 17.57 28.56 5.22
CA GLU A 262 16.80 28.26 6.43
C GLU A 262 16.29 29.58 7.05
N PRO A 263 14.97 29.83 7.03
CA PRO A 263 13.94 29.05 6.34
C PRO A 263 14.11 29.08 4.80
N PRO A 264 13.57 28.09 4.06
CA PRO A 264 13.51 28.12 2.60
C PRO A 264 12.60 29.25 2.08
N ASP A 265 12.77 29.61 0.80
CA ASP A 265 12.02 30.68 0.13
C ASP A 265 10.56 30.30 -0.14
N ASP A 266 9.61 30.90 0.58
CA ASP A 266 8.18 30.60 0.47
C ASP A 266 7.61 30.81 -0.95
N ALA A 267 8.25 31.60 -1.81
CA ALA A 267 7.82 31.76 -3.21
C ALA A 267 8.14 30.52 -4.09
N ARG A 268 9.01 29.63 -3.60
CA ARG A 268 9.52 28.47 -4.33
C ARG A 268 9.03 27.14 -3.78
N TRP A 269 8.45 27.17 -2.58
CA TRP A 269 8.06 25.99 -1.82
C TRP A 269 6.59 26.10 -1.45
N GLU A 270 5.83 25.07 -1.80
CA GLU A 270 4.40 24.96 -1.49
C GLU A 270 4.22 24.28 -0.13
N SER A 271 3.31 24.79 0.71
CA SER A 271 2.99 24.15 1.98
C SER A 271 2.30 22.81 1.73
N LEU A 272 2.78 21.72 2.36
CA LEU A 272 2.07 20.44 2.39
C LEU A 272 1.13 20.33 3.61
N PHE A 273 0.75 21.47 4.16
CA PHE A 273 -0.26 21.60 5.20
C PHE A 273 -1.25 22.69 4.81
N ASP A 274 -2.52 22.32 4.66
CA ASP A 274 -3.64 23.22 4.48
C ASP A 274 -4.52 23.20 5.74
N PRO A 275 -4.53 24.27 6.56
CA PRO A 275 -5.38 24.36 7.75
C PRO A 275 -6.88 24.19 7.44
N ALA A 276 -7.34 24.52 6.23
CA ALA A 276 -8.73 24.35 5.81
C ALA A 276 -9.17 22.88 5.70
N GLN A 277 -8.21 21.95 5.67
CA GLN A 277 -8.46 20.51 5.72
C GLN A 277 -8.63 19.99 7.16
N THR A 278 -8.47 20.82 8.18
CA THR A 278 -8.68 20.43 9.59
C THR A 278 -10.12 20.75 10.03
N THR A 279 -10.74 19.83 10.76
CA THR A 279 -12.07 19.93 11.39
C THR A 279 -12.18 21.09 12.39
N SER A 280 -11.04 21.59 12.87
CA SER A 280 -10.92 22.66 13.87
C SER A 280 -10.80 24.06 13.25
N PHE A 281 -10.95 24.22 11.93
CA PHE A 281 -10.82 25.53 11.28
C PHE A 281 -11.96 26.48 11.71
N GLU A 282 -11.73 27.22 12.79
CA GLU A 282 -12.40 28.49 13.04
C GLU A 282 -11.66 29.57 12.24
N PRO A 283 -12.31 30.25 11.28
CA PRO A 283 -11.69 31.36 10.59
C PRO A 283 -11.30 32.44 11.61
N SER A 284 -10.01 32.78 11.68
CA SER A 284 -9.53 33.86 12.55
C SER A 284 -10.31 35.16 12.27
N PRO A 285 -10.72 35.89 13.32
CA PRO A 285 -11.59 37.06 13.16
C PRO A 285 -10.76 38.23 12.66
N SER A 286 -10.75 38.44 11.35
CA SER A 286 -10.33 39.71 10.77
C SER A 286 -11.54 40.48 10.25
N ASN A 287 -11.87 41.52 11.03
CA ASN A 287 -12.65 42.70 10.70
C ASN A 287 -14.09 42.54 10.18
N GLN A 288 -15.01 42.67 11.15
CA GLN A 288 -16.24 43.48 11.09
C GLN A 288 -16.82 43.76 9.69
N LYS A 289 -17.94 43.09 9.38
CA LYS A 289 -19.14 43.78 8.93
C LYS A 289 -20.40 42.90 9.01
N GLN A 290 -21.22 43.27 9.99
CA GLN A 290 -22.69 43.18 10.03
C GLN A 290 -23.32 41.80 9.81
N GLU A 291 -23.59 41.15 10.94
CA GLU A 291 -24.70 40.21 11.07
C GLU A 291 -26.02 40.89 10.65
N ARG A 292 -26.60 40.39 9.56
CA ARG A 292 -28.05 40.47 9.36
C ARG A 292 -28.61 39.07 9.55
N ALA A 293 -29.56 38.96 10.46
CA ALA A 293 -30.35 37.77 10.71
C ALA A 293 -30.92 37.23 9.38
N VAL A 294 -30.53 36.00 9.01
CA VAL A 294 -31.14 35.27 7.90
C VAL A 294 -32.12 34.27 8.49
N THR A 295 -33.39 34.66 8.49
CA THR A 295 -34.54 33.76 8.55
C THR A 295 -34.37 32.61 7.56
N LYS A 296 -34.53 31.37 8.02
CA LYS A 296 -34.57 30.13 7.20
C LYS A 296 -35.69 30.22 6.15
N LYS A 297 -35.39 30.78 4.99
CA LYS A 297 -36.05 30.41 3.74
C LYS A 297 -35.28 29.22 3.20
N GLN A 298 -35.94 28.07 3.03
CA GLN A 298 -35.44 27.01 2.16
C GLN A 298 -35.29 27.62 0.77
N SER A 299 -34.07 28.06 0.44
CA SER A 299 -33.74 28.57 -0.87
C SER A 299 -33.87 27.39 -1.83
N GLN A 300 -34.94 27.39 -2.64
CA GLN A 300 -34.98 26.49 -3.78
C GLN A 300 -33.74 26.77 -4.62
N LEU A 301 -32.89 25.74 -4.80
CA LEU A 301 -31.69 25.81 -5.62
C LEU A 301 -32.02 26.52 -6.95
N PRO A 302 -31.23 27.54 -7.34
CA PRO A 302 -31.35 28.23 -8.61
C PRO A 302 -31.52 27.23 -9.76
N ARG A 303 -32.36 27.53 -10.75
CA ARG A 303 -32.71 26.60 -11.86
C ARG A 303 -31.47 26.01 -12.58
N ALA A 304 -30.37 26.75 -12.64
CA ALA A 304 -29.09 26.30 -13.21
C ALA A 304 -28.39 25.20 -12.39
N LEU A 305 -28.59 25.18 -11.06
CA LEU A 305 -28.05 24.17 -10.13
C LEU A 305 -29.00 22.96 -9.96
N ARG A 306 -30.16 22.95 -10.63
CA ARG A 306 -31.08 21.80 -10.62
C ARG A 306 -30.72 20.73 -11.64
N ARG A 307 -29.83 21.04 -12.58
CA ARG A 307 -29.26 20.06 -13.52
C ARG A 307 -27.81 19.85 -13.14
N LEU A 308 -27.58 18.79 -12.37
CA LEU A 308 -26.25 18.25 -12.16
C LEU A 308 -25.77 17.70 -13.51
N SER A 309 -24.58 18.11 -13.93
CA SER A 309 -23.89 17.44 -15.02
C SER A 309 -23.32 16.11 -14.52
N ALA A 310 -23.01 15.18 -15.43
CA ALA A 310 -22.34 13.93 -15.04
C ALA A 310 -20.99 14.18 -14.31
N ARG A 311 -20.36 15.34 -14.55
CA ARG A 311 -19.17 15.78 -13.83
C ARG A 311 -19.49 16.16 -12.39
N ASP A 312 -20.60 16.85 -12.16
CA ASP A 312 -21.05 17.21 -10.81
C ASP A 312 -21.48 15.95 -10.04
N ASP A 313 -22.19 15.02 -10.69
CA ASP A 313 -22.53 13.72 -10.11
C ASP A 313 -21.26 12.94 -9.72
N LEU A 314 -20.24 12.93 -10.58
CA LEU A 314 -18.96 12.29 -10.27
C LEU A 314 -18.27 12.93 -9.06
N LEU A 315 -18.28 14.26 -8.96
CA LEU A 315 -17.68 14.98 -7.82
C LEU A 315 -18.45 14.70 -6.53
N ILE A 316 -19.78 14.69 -6.58
CA ILE A 316 -20.65 14.39 -5.43
C ILE A 316 -20.48 12.93 -5.01
N MET A 317 -20.44 11.98 -5.96
CA MET A 317 -20.21 10.56 -5.65
C MET A 317 -18.80 10.32 -5.09
N ARG A 318 -17.79 11.05 -5.55
CA ARG A 318 -16.44 11.01 -4.96
C ARG A 318 -16.43 11.55 -3.53
N ALA A 319 -17.16 12.63 -3.28
CA ALA A 319 -17.32 13.18 -1.93
C ALA A 319 -18.05 12.20 -0.99
N PHE A 320 -19.13 11.56 -1.45
CA PHE A 320 -19.79 10.51 -0.66
C PHE A 320 -18.93 9.26 -0.47
N TRP A 321 -18.17 8.86 -1.49
CA TRP A 321 -17.21 7.77 -1.36
C TRP A 321 -16.13 8.09 -0.34
N GLN A 322 -15.67 9.34 -0.31
CA GLN A 322 -14.69 9.83 0.66
C GLN A 322 -15.27 9.89 2.08
N ASP A 323 -16.47 10.42 2.29
CA ASP A 323 -17.16 10.40 3.59
C ASP A 323 -17.38 8.95 4.07
N LEU A 324 -17.72 8.04 3.15
CA LEU A 324 -17.81 6.61 3.43
C LEU A 324 -16.45 5.94 3.66
N HIS A 325 -15.33 6.52 3.25
CA HIS A 325 -14.00 5.95 3.53
C HIS A 325 -13.47 6.44 4.87
N GLU A 326 -13.74 7.71 5.20
CA GLU A 326 -13.31 8.39 6.43
C GLU A 326 -14.17 7.99 7.63
N ARG A 327 -15.49 7.82 7.43
CA ARG A 327 -16.46 7.39 8.45
C ARG A 327 -16.99 5.98 8.19
N GLY A 328 -16.44 5.29 7.19
CA GLY A 328 -16.89 3.97 6.74
C GLY A 328 -17.02 2.92 7.82
N PRO A 329 -16.03 2.77 8.71
CA PRO A 329 -16.16 1.83 9.81
C PRO A 329 -17.33 2.17 10.74
N ASP A 330 -17.55 3.45 11.02
CA ASP A 330 -18.63 3.93 11.90
C ASP A 330 -20.02 3.94 11.20
N LEU A 331 -20.06 4.02 9.86
CA LEU A 331 -21.28 4.05 9.04
C LEU A 331 -21.67 2.68 8.45
N MET A 332 -20.70 1.79 8.21
CA MET A 332 -20.90 0.46 7.61
C MET A 332 -20.79 -0.69 8.60
N TYR A 333 -19.96 -0.57 9.64
CA TYR A 333 -19.74 -1.63 10.63
C TYR A 333 -20.38 -1.26 11.96
N ALA A 334 -21.69 -1.46 12.03
CA ALA A 334 -22.39 -1.50 13.31
C ALA A 334 -22.12 -2.84 14.02
N HIS A 335 -22.42 -2.94 15.32
CA HIS A 335 -22.27 -4.16 16.11
C HIS A 335 -23.01 -5.38 15.52
N ASP A 336 -23.99 -5.15 14.62
CA ASP A 336 -24.75 -6.16 13.90
C ASP A 336 -24.21 -6.50 12.49
N ARG A 337 -23.13 -5.86 12.02
CA ARG A 337 -22.50 -6.06 10.69
C ARG A 337 -20.97 -5.92 10.78
N PRO A 338 -20.25 -6.95 11.25
CA PRO A 338 -18.80 -6.92 11.26
C PRO A 338 -18.21 -6.87 9.83
N PRO A 339 -16.98 -6.35 9.66
CA PRO A 339 -16.24 -6.49 8.40
C PRO A 339 -16.02 -7.97 8.06
N ALA A 340 -15.79 -8.25 6.77
CA ALA A 340 -15.39 -9.58 6.34
C ALA A 340 -14.01 -9.92 6.89
N ASP A 341 -13.88 -11.12 7.45
CA ASP A 341 -12.65 -11.63 8.07
C ASP A 341 -12.36 -13.01 7.48
N PRO A 342 -11.19 -13.27 6.88
CA PRO A 342 -10.81 -14.57 6.33
C PRO A 342 -10.91 -15.73 7.34
N VAL A 343 -10.77 -15.47 8.64
CA VAL A 343 -10.95 -16.46 9.72
C VAL A 343 -12.36 -17.08 9.69
N PHE A 344 -13.34 -16.41 9.06
CA PHE A 344 -14.65 -16.99 8.76
C PHE A 344 -14.54 -18.36 8.07
N PHE A 345 -13.66 -18.50 7.07
CA PHE A 345 -13.51 -19.75 6.32
C PHE A 345 -12.89 -20.86 7.17
N ASP A 346 -11.99 -20.53 8.09
CA ASP A 346 -11.45 -21.48 9.07
C ASP A 346 -12.53 -22.00 10.01
N VAL A 347 -13.42 -21.12 10.48
CA VAL A 347 -14.56 -21.52 11.31
C VAL A 347 -15.48 -22.47 10.56
N MET A 348 -15.76 -22.20 9.28
CA MET A 348 -16.56 -23.12 8.45
C MET A 348 -15.83 -24.46 8.25
N GLY A 349 -14.51 -24.41 8.05
CA GLY A 349 -13.63 -25.56 7.96
C GLY A 349 -13.68 -26.45 9.21
N ILE A 350 -13.60 -25.86 10.40
CA ILE A 350 -13.71 -26.56 11.69
C ILE A 350 -15.07 -27.24 11.82
N ILE A 351 -16.16 -26.53 11.50
CA ILE A 351 -17.52 -27.07 11.55
C ILE A 351 -17.63 -28.28 10.61
N TYR A 352 -17.15 -28.16 9.37
CA TYR A 352 -17.23 -29.23 8.38
C TYR A 352 -16.35 -30.45 8.74
N ALA A 353 -15.08 -30.22 9.07
CA ALA A 353 -14.12 -31.28 9.38
C ALA A 353 -14.53 -32.14 10.57
N ALA A 354 -15.30 -31.60 11.51
CA ALA A 354 -15.74 -32.32 12.72
C ALA A 354 -16.53 -33.61 12.45
N SER A 355 -17.12 -33.77 11.26
CA SER A 355 -17.73 -35.03 10.80
C SER A 355 -17.21 -35.49 9.44
N HIS A 356 -16.23 -34.79 8.87
CA HIS A 356 -15.63 -35.09 7.57
C HIS A 356 -14.11 -34.92 7.62
N PRO A 357 -13.40 -35.64 8.51
CA PRO A 357 -11.95 -35.52 8.58
C PRO A 357 -11.31 -36.06 7.28
N PRO A 358 -10.13 -35.54 6.87
CA PRO A 358 -9.53 -35.88 5.58
C PRO A 358 -9.28 -37.39 5.40
N ASP A 359 -9.00 -38.09 6.49
CA ASP A 359 -8.71 -39.51 6.60
C ASP A 359 -9.94 -40.40 6.87
N ALA A 360 -11.15 -39.84 6.95
CA ALA A 360 -12.37 -40.63 7.14
C ALA A 360 -12.58 -41.63 6.00
N SER A 361 -12.92 -42.86 6.38
CA SER A 361 -13.36 -43.91 5.46
C SER A 361 -14.69 -43.56 4.79
N SER A 362 -15.00 -44.21 3.66
CA SER A 362 -16.29 -44.02 2.96
C SER A 362 -17.50 -44.33 3.84
N TRP A 363 -17.36 -45.24 4.81
CA TRP A 363 -18.42 -45.55 5.77
C TRP A 363 -18.63 -44.42 6.78
N GLU A 364 -17.55 -43.88 7.35
CA GLU A 364 -17.61 -42.74 8.28
C GLU A 364 -18.18 -41.50 7.61
N ARG A 365 -17.83 -41.25 6.34
CA ARG A 365 -18.41 -40.15 5.53
C ARG A 365 -19.89 -40.33 5.21
N ALA A 366 -20.42 -41.55 5.30
CA ALA A 366 -21.84 -41.84 5.09
C ALA A 366 -22.67 -41.69 6.38
N LEU A 367 -22.03 -41.55 7.54
CA LEU A 367 -22.73 -41.34 8.80
C LEU A 367 -23.35 -39.94 8.84
N HIS A 368 -24.45 -39.84 9.58
CA HIS A 368 -25.09 -38.55 9.84
C HIS A 368 -24.12 -37.62 10.58
N SER A 369 -23.95 -36.39 10.09
CA SER A 369 -22.93 -35.43 10.53
C SER A 369 -23.25 -34.76 11.88
N HIS A 370 -23.52 -35.54 12.93
CA HIS A 370 -23.98 -35.07 14.24
C HIS A 370 -23.06 -34.01 14.86
N VAL A 371 -21.73 -34.17 14.75
CA VAL A 371 -20.77 -33.26 15.37
C VAL A 371 -20.72 -31.93 14.62
N SER A 372 -20.69 -31.96 13.29
CA SER A 372 -20.77 -30.76 12.45
C SER A 372 -22.08 -30.00 12.69
N LEU A 373 -23.21 -30.70 12.82
CA LEU A 373 -24.50 -30.08 13.14
C LEU A 373 -24.54 -29.47 14.55
N TYR A 374 -23.93 -30.13 15.53
CA TYR A 374 -23.79 -29.59 16.88
C TYR A 374 -22.96 -28.30 16.90
N LEU A 375 -21.83 -28.27 16.19
CA LEU A 375 -20.99 -27.07 16.11
C LEU A 375 -21.69 -25.94 15.35
N LEU A 376 -22.35 -26.24 14.23
CA LEU A 376 -23.14 -25.25 13.48
C LEU A 376 -24.29 -24.68 14.32
N ARG A 377 -24.98 -25.53 15.09
CA ARG A 377 -26.01 -25.08 16.05
C ARG A 377 -25.42 -24.16 17.11
N SER A 378 -24.29 -24.54 17.70
CA SER A 378 -23.61 -23.76 18.75
C SER A 378 -23.15 -22.41 18.21
N TYR A 379 -22.62 -22.39 16.98
CA TYR A 379 -22.29 -21.19 16.24
C TYR A 379 -23.51 -20.26 16.08
N LEU A 380 -24.63 -20.79 15.58
CA LEU A 380 -25.87 -20.00 15.45
C LEU A 380 -26.47 -19.55 16.79
N GLN A 381 -26.18 -20.23 17.90
CA GLN A 381 -26.58 -19.80 19.23
C GLN A 381 -25.76 -18.61 19.74
N MET A 382 -24.46 -18.55 19.42
CA MET A 382 -23.62 -17.37 19.66
C MET A 382 -24.06 -16.20 18.79
N HIS A 383 -24.48 -16.47 17.56
CA HIS A 383 -24.96 -15.46 16.60
C HIS A 383 -26.50 -15.38 16.53
N GLN A 384 -27.15 -15.01 17.63
CA GLN A 384 -28.63 -15.01 17.72
C GLN A 384 -29.32 -14.15 16.65
N CYS A 385 -28.73 -12.99 16.32
CA CYS A 385 -29.23 -12.10 15.27
C CYS A 385 -29.25 -12.79 13.89
N LEU A 386 -28.18 -13.52 13.56
CA LEU A 386 -28.08 -14.33 12.34
C LEU A 386 -29.15 -15.42 12.34
N ARG A 387 -29.29 -16.19 13.43
CA ARG A 387 -30.29 -17.27 13.52
C ARG A 387 -31.72 -16.77 13.31
N GLN A 388 -32.05 -15.60 13.85
CA GLN A 388 -33.35 -14.95 13.63
C GLN A 388 -33.52 -14.48 12.19
N ALA A 389 -32.49 -13.89 11.58
CA ALA A 389 -32.51 -13.45 10.19
C ALA A 389 -32.70 -14.63 9.23
N LEU A 390 -31.97 -15.74 9.42
CA LEU A 390 -32.13 -16.97 8.66
C LEU A 390 -33.53 -17.56 8.82
N SER A 391 -34.03 -17.66 10.06
CA SER A 391 -35.38 -18.17 10.32
C SER A 391 -36.47 -17.30 9.66
N LYS A 392 -36.26 -15.98 9.58
CA LYS A 392 -37.16 -15.07 8.84
C LYS A 392 -37.02 -15.28 7.33
N ALA A 393 -35.80 -15.39 6.80
CA ALA A 393 -35.54 -15.57 5.37
C ALA A 393 -36.13 -16.89 4.83
N VAL A 394 -35.98 -17.97 5.59
CA VAL A 394 -36.57 -19.29 5.31
C VAL A 394 -38.10 -19.25 5.39
N ALA A 395 -38.69 -18.54 6.36
CA ALA A 395 -40.15 -18.51 6.57
C ALA A 395 -40.93 -17.52 5.68
N ARG A 396 -40.26 -16.53 5.07
CA ARG A 396 -40.90 -15.37 4.40
C ARG A 396 -41.62 -15.78 3.11
N GLY A 397 -42.92 -16.07 3.11
CA GLY A 397 -43.65 -16.46 1.89
C GLY A 397 -44.27 -17.85 1.93
N ASN A 398 -44.13 -18.56 3.06
CA ASN A 398 -44.63 -19.92 3.28
C ASN A 398 -46.16 -20.09 3.20
N SER A 399 -46.94 -19.00 3.12
CA SER A 399 -48.40 -19.03 3.10
C SER A 399 -49.04 -18.69 1.74
N SER A 400 -48.28 -18.22 0.74
CA SER A 400 -48.85 -17.62 -0.48
C SER A 400 -48.23 -18.11 -1.80
N MET A 401 -47.23 -19.00 -1.77
CA MET A 401 -46.43 -19.33 -2.94
C MET A 401 -46.62 -20.80 -3.38
N ARG A 402 -46.89 -21.03 -4.67
CA ARG A 402 -46.75 -22.35 -5.30
C ARG A 402 -45.25 -22.60 -5.52
N TRP A 403 -44.71 -23.65 -4.93
CA TRP A 403 -43.30 -23.99 -5.03
C TRP A 403 -42.97 -24.53 -6.44
N SER A 404 -41.93 -23.96 -7.04
CA SER A 404 -41.35 -24.38 -8.32
C SER A 404 -39.83 -24.37 -8.18
N THR A 405 -39.11 -25.09 -9.05
CA THR A 405 -37.63 -25.11 -9.02
C THR A 405 -36.99 -23.72 -9.01
N PRO A 406 -37.43 -22.74 -9.83
CA PRO A 406 -36.93 -21.37 -9.75
C PRO A 406 -37.23 -20.67 -8.41
N ALA A 407 -38.41 -20.91 -7.84
CA ALA A 407 -38.78 -20.31 -6.55
C ALA A 407 -37.96 -20.89 -5.39
N ILE A 408 -37.65 -22.19 -5.44
CA ILE A 408 -36.82 -22.87 -4.44
C ILE A 408 -35.36 -22.43 -4.56
N THR A 409 -34.79 -22.43 -5.77
CA THR A 409 -33.41 -21.98 -6.00
C THR A 409 -33.21 -20.52 -5.61
N HIS A 410 -34.12 -19.63 -5.98
CA HIS A 410 -34.10 -18.23 -5.55
C HIS A 410 -34.17 -18.11 -4.02
N ARG A 411 -35.00 -18.92 -3.36
CA ARG A 411 -35.07 -18.92 -1.90
C ARG A 411 -33.76 -19.36 -1.26
N MET A 412 -33.16 -20.42 -1.79
CA MET A 412 -31.88 -20.92 -1.28
C MET A 412 -30.79 -19.86 -1.43
N GLN A 413 -30.78 -19.16 -2.57
CA GLN A 413 -29.90 -18.02 -2.78
C GLN A 413 -30.11 -16.92 -1.74
N VAL A 414 -31.36 -16.53 -1.46
CA VAL A 414 -31.66 -15.48 -0.46
C VAL A 414 -31.16 -15.85 0.93
N VAL A 415 -31.28 -17.12 1.32
CA VAL A 415 -30.81 -17.59 2.63
C VAL A 415 -29.28 -17.66 2.68
N ALA A 416 -28.62 -18.14 1.61
CA ALA A 416 -27.17 -18.11 1.50
C ALA A 416 -26.62 -16.66 1.54
N ASP A 417 -27.25 -15.74 0.81
CA ASP A 417 -26.92 -14.31 0.82
C ASP A 417 -27.14 -13.68 2.19
N THR A 418 -28.15 -14.14 2.94
CA THR A 418 -28.42 -13.66 4.31
C THR A 418 -27.31 -14.11 5.25
N PHE A 419 -26.86 -15.36 5.11
CA PHE A 419 -25.73 -15.89 5.89
C PHE A 419 -24.44 -15.13 5.58
N LEU A 420 -24.06 -15.03 4.32
CA LEU A 420 -22.82 -14.36 3.89
C LEU A 420 -22.81 -12.88 4.25
N ARG A 421 -23.93 -12.17 4.05
CA ARG A 421 -24.02 -10.74 4.37
C ARG A 421 -23.82 -10.43 5.84
N TYR A 422 -24.22 -11.34 6.73
CA TYR A 422 -23.97 -11.18 8.17
C TYR A 422 -22.47 -11.19 8.49
N HIS A 423 -21.66 -11.85 7.66
CA HIS A 423 -20.20 -11.89 7.75
C HIS A 423 -19.51 -10.88 6.82
N GLY A 424 -20.22 -9.87 6.33
CA GLY A 424 -19.65 -8.86 5.41
C GLY A 424 -19.37 -9.39 3.99
N LEU A 425 -19.72 -10.64 3.69
CA LEU A 425 -19.46 -11.30 2.41
C LEU A 425 -20.66 -11.18 1.45
N ARG A 426 -20.41 -11.37 0.16
CA ARG A 426 -21.43 -11.43 -0.90
C ARG A 426 -21.17 -12.61 -1.82
N SER A 427 -22.24 -13.15 -2.38
CA SER A 427 -22.26 -14.31 -3.29
C SER A 427 -21.92 -13.99 -4.75
N GLY A 428 -21.30 -12.83 -5.01
CA GLY A 428 -20.88 -12.38 -6.33
C GLY A 428 -19.56 -11.63 -6.28
N GLY A 429 -18.66 -11.94 -7.21
CA GLY A 429 -17.27 -11.48 -7.21
C GLY A 429 -16.31 -12.64 -6.92
N ALA A 430 -15.35 -12.42 -6.01
CA ALA A 430 -14.31 -13.38 -5.64
C ALA A 430 -14.83 -14.61 -4.87
N LEU A 431 -16.00 -14.50 -4.23
CA LEU A 431 -16.78 -15.61 -3.66
C LEU A 431 -18.07 -15.79 -4.48
N ARG A 432 -18.24 -16.96 -5.10
CA ARG A 432 -19.42 -17.29 -5.91
C ARG A 432 -20.18 -18.45 -5.30
N VAL A 433 -21.49 -18.28 -5.12
CA VAL A 433 -22.40 -19.34 -4.66
C VAL A 433 -23.37 -19.68 -5.77
N HIS A 434 -23.40 -20.96 -6.16
CA HIS A 434 -24.27 -21.49 -7.17
C HIS A 434 -25.27 -22.46 -6.54
N ILE A 435 -26.56 -22.15 -6.63
CA ILE A 435 -27.61 -23.09 -6.26
C ILE A 435 -27.84 -24.04 -7.43
N LEU A 436 -27.70 -25.33 -7.16
CA LEU A 436 -27.97 -26.40 -8.11
C LEU A 436 -29.44 -26.78 -7.96
N GLY A 437 -30.19 -26.74 -9.06
CA GLY A 437 -31.54 -27.26 -9.10
C GLY A 437 -31.55 -28.77 -9.38
N PRO A 438 -32.66 -29.46 -9.07
CA PRO A 438 -32.91 -30.80 -9.58
C PRO A 438 -32.76 -30.73 -11.10
N TRP A 439 -31.97 -31.65 -11.68
CA TRP A 439 -31.64 -31.75 -13.12
C TRP A 439 -30.54 -30.82 -13.67
N GLY A 440 -29.73 -30.16 -12.83
CA GLY A 440 -28.48 -29.55 -13.27
C GLY A 440 -27.54 -30.58 -13.92
N ARG A 441 -26.80 -30.19 -14.97
CA ARG A 441 -26.00 -31.09 -15.85
C ARG A 441 -24.98 -32.01 -15.15
N ASP A 442 -24.68 -31.81 -13.87
CA ASP A 442 -23.59 -32.49 -13.16
C ASP A 442 -24.03 -33.43 -12.01
N ASP A 443 -25.29 -33.40 -11.52
CA ASP A 443 -25.70 -34.21 -10.36
C ASP A 443 -26.87 -35.15 -10.69
N GLY A 444 -26.56 -36.43 -10.90
CA GLY A 444 -27.51 -37.49 -11.24
C GLY A 444 -28.52 -37.87 -10.15
N ARG A 445 -28.60 -37.12 -9.04
CA ARG A 445 -29.52 -37.39 -7.90
C ARG A 445 -30.86 -36.65 -7.98
N GLY A 446 -30.98 -35.63 -8.81
CA GLY A 446 -32.24 -34.88 -8.92
C GLY A 446 -32.61 -34.08 -7.66
N ASP A 447 -31.64 -33.77 -6.81
CA ASP A 447 -31.81 -32.99 -5.58
C ASP A 447 -31.32 -31.54 -5.76
N PHE A 448 -31.72 -30.66 -4.84
CA PHE A 448 -31.15 -29.32 -4.74
C PHE A 448 -29.78 -29.37 -4.06
N GLY A 449 -28.84 -28.55 -4.52
CA GLY A 449 -27.49 -28.49 -3.98
C GLY A 449 -26.92 -27.08 -3.93
N ILE A 450 -25.77 -26.92 -3.30
CA ILE A 450 -25.02 -25.67 -3.25
C ILE A 450 -23.57 -25.96 -3.62
N ARG A 451 -23.03 -25.19 -4.56
CA ARG A 451 -21.62 -25.21 -4.95
C ARG A 451 -21.03 -23.83 -4.73
N VAL A 452 -19.89 -23.79 -4.07
CA VAL A 452 -19.15 -22.56 -3.79
C VAL A 452 -17.86 -22.55 -4.59
N HIS A 453 -17.48 -21.39 -5.09
CA HIS A 453 -16.18 -21.15 -5.69
C HIS A 453 -15.52 -19.92 -5.06
N ILE A 454 -14.25 -20.06 -4.70
CA ILE A 454 -13.48 -19.05 -3.96
C ILE A 454 -12.20 -18.73 -4.75
N GLU A 455 -11.97 -17.45 -5.05
CA GLU A 455 -10.66 -17.00 -5.52
C GLU A 455 -9.64 -17.08 -4.36
N PRO A 456 -8.45 -17.68 -4.55
CA PRO A 456 -7.50 -17.96 -3.47
C PRO A 456 -7.19 -16.76 -2.56
N GLU A 457 -7.13 -15.57 -3.14
CA GLU A 457 -6.86 -14.30 -2.45
C GLU A 457 -7.95 -13.92 -1.44
N THR A 458 -9.16 -14.49 -1.55
CA THR A 458 -10.27 -14.27 -0.60
C THR A 458 -10.03 -14.93 0.75
N LEU A 459 -9.14 -15.94 0.80
CA LEU A 459 -8.76 -16.64 2.02
C LEU A 459 -7.55 -16.00 2.72
N MET A 460 -6.98 -14.93 2.15
CA MET A 460 -5.80 -14.26 2.70
C MET A 460 -6.21 -13.08 3.59
N GLY A 461 -5.61 -12.99 4.79
CA GLY A 461 -5.61 -11.79 5.63
C GLY A 461 -4.66 -10.72 5.12
N GLU A 462 -4.79 -9.50 5.65
CA GLU A 462 -3.93 -8.35 5.29
C GLU A 462 -2.44 -8.61 5.57
N GLU A 463 -2.11 -9.56 6.45
CA GLU A 463 -0.74 -9.93 6.85
C GLU A 463 -0.22 -11.22 6.18
N ASP A 464 -1.05 -11.90 5.39
CA ASP A 464 -0.67 -13.17 4.76
C ASP A 464 0.18 -12.92 3.52
N GLY A 465 1.44 -13.39 3.54
CA GLY A 465 2.38 -13.27 2.43
C GLY A 465 2.39 -14.45 1.46
N VAL A 466 1.56 -15.47 1.71
CA VAL A 466 1.56 -16.74 0.97
C VAL A 466 0.18 -17.02 0.40
N VAL A 467 0.11 -17.26 -0.91
CA VAL A 467 -1.15 -17.61 -1.58
C VAL A 467 -1.57 -19.03 -1.19
N PRO A 468 -2.82 -19.24 -0.73
CA PRO A 468 -3.35 -20.55 -0.37
C PRO A 468 -3.22 -21.57 -1.49
N THR A 469 -2.91 -22.80 -1.11
CA THR A 469 -2.81 -23.93 -2.03
C THR A 469 -4.17 -24.29 -2.61
N ARG A 470 -4.16 -25.01 -3.74
CA ARG A 470 -5.40 -25.51 -4.36
C ARG A 470 -6.19 -26.44 -3.43
N GLU A 471 -5.51 -27.18 -2.56
CA GLU A 471 -6.14 -28.10 -1.62
C GLU A 471 -6.86 -27.33 -0.50
N GLU A 472 -6.24 -26.27 0.03
CA GLU A 472 -6.86 -25.38 1.03
C GLU A 472 -8.08 -24.66 0.46
N VAL A 473 -7.99 -24.16 -0.78
CA VAL A 473 -9.13 -23.53 -1.47
C VAL A 473 -10.27 -24.52 -1.68
N ALA A 474 -9.97 -25.72 -2.19
CA ALA A 474 -10.98 -26.75 -2.42
C ALA A 474 -11.65 -27.20 -1.10
N PHE A 475 -10.87 -27.28 -0.02
CA PHE A 475 -11.40 -27.59 1.30
C PHE A 475 -12.34 -26.49 1.82
N ALA A 476 -11.95 -25.21 1.70
CA ALA A 476 -12.79 -24.09 2.09
C ALA A 476 -14.09 -24.01 1.26
N GLU A 477 -14.01 -24.25 -0.05
CA GLU A 477 -15.17 -24.34 -0.95
C GLU A 477 -16.13 -25.47 -0.52
N GLN A 478 -15.59 -26.65 -0.19
CA GLN A 478 -16.37 -27.80 0.23
C GLN A 478 -17.04 -27.56 1.60
N ALA A 479 -16.29 -27.01 2.55
CA ALA A 479 -16.78 -26.70 3.89
C ALA A 479 -17.92 -25.67 3.83
N LEU A 480 -17.74 -24.57 3.11
CA LEU A 480 -18.77 -23.54 2.98
C LEU A 480 -19.98 -24.05 2.20
N SER A 481 -19.78 -24.86 1.15
CA SER A 481 -20.88 -25.50 0.42
C SER A 481 -21.74 -26.36 1.35
N TRP A 482 -21.11 -27.18 2.20
CA TRP A 482 -21.80 -28.02 3.16
C TRP A 482 -22.56 -27.21 4.21
N VAL A 483 -21.93 -26.17 4.79
CA VAL A 483 -22.58 -25.32 5.81
C VAL A 483 -23.80 -24.64 5.24
N LEU A 484 -23.69 -24.03 4.04
CA LEU A 484 -24.82 -23.38 3.39
C LEU A 484 -25.94 -24.38 3.07
N PHE A 485 -25.59 -25.59 2.64
CA PHE A 485 -26.57 -26.65 2.39
C PHE A 485 -27.28 -27.09 3.68
N ALA A 486 -26.54 -27.23 4.78
CA ALA A 486 -27.07 -27.65 6.07
C ALA A 486 -28.11 -26.69 6.65
N LEU A 487 -28.08 -25.40 6.27
CA LEU A 487 -29.10 -24.41 6.64
C LEU A 487 -30.51 -24.79 6.18
N PHE A 488 -30.63 -25.65 5.16
CA PHE A 488 -31.91 -26.15 4.65
C PHE A 488 -32.12 -27.60 5.05
N ALA A 489 -31.14 -28.45 4.74
CA ALA A 489 -31.23 -29.89 4.93
C ALA A 489 -31.44 -30.30 6.39
N TYR A 490 -30.83 -29.55 7.31
CA TYR A 490 -30.82 -29.87 8.74
C TYR A 490 -31.34 -28.70 9.58
N ALA A 491 -32.21 -27.86 9.00
CA ALA A 491 -32.72 -26.66 9.66
C ALA A 491 -33.27 -26.93 11.08
N GLY A 492 -33.98 -28.04 11.25
CA GLY A 492 -34.51 -28.47 12.55
C GLY A 492 -33.42 -28.78 13.58
N ASP A 493 -32.36 -29.48 13.17
CA ASP A 493 -31.27 -29.91 14.05
C ASP A 493 -30.42 -28.73 14.53
N ILE A 494 -30.29 -27.69 13.70
CA ILE A 494 -29.51 -26.48 14.00
C ILE A 494 -30.33 -25.32 14.59
N GLY A 495 -31.62 -25.52 14.85
CA GLY A 495 -32.49 -24.53 15.49
C GLY A 495 -32.94 -23.37 14.60
N VAL A 496 -33.01 -23.60 13.28
CA VAL A 496 -33.60 -22.71 12.27
C VAL A 496 -35.00 -23.23 11.91
N LYS A 497 -35.92 -22.32 11.55
CA LYS A 497 -37.26 -22.75 11.12
C LYS A 497 -37.19 -23.62 9.86
N HIS A 498 -37.96 -24.71 9.84
CA HIS A 498 -37.99 -25.62 8.71
C HIS A 498 -38.59 -24.97 7.46
N ALA A 499 -37.94 -25.20 6.32
CA ALA A 499 -38.40 -24.79 5.01
C ALA A 499 -39.50 -25.75 4.53
N ARG A 500 -40.73 -25.27 4.29
CA ARG A 500 -41.83 -26.13 3.81
C ARG A 500 -41.63 -26.72 2.41
N PHE A 501 -40.66 -26.19 1.67
CA PHE A 501 -40.32 -26.62 0.31
C PHE A 501 -39.15 -27.61 0.28
N TRP A 502 -38.56 -27.87 1.44
CA TRP A 502 -37.46 -28.81 1.63
C TRP A 502 -38.02 -30.15 2.10
#